data_AF-A0AAN8G1J9-F1
#
_entry.id   AF-A0AAN8G1J9-F1
#
_cell.length_a   1.000
_cell.length_b   1.000
_cell.length_c   1.000
_cell.angle_alpha   90.00
_cell.angle_beta   90.00
_cell.angle_gamma   90.00
#
_symmetry.space_group_name_H-M   'P 1'
#
loop_
_entity.id
_entity.type
_entity.pdbx_description
1 polymer ?
#
loop_
_entity_poly.entity_id
_entity_poly.type
_entity_poly.pdbx_seq_one_letter_code
_entity_poly.pdbx_strand_id
1 'polypeptide(L)'
;EYAISWNLKEASKVFYELPCRTDKETPVYTNFTLEPQLRCVDFGNGTATILLIGNSIAYRAYPLIHDILGGRYRTFRLYSRSSCPPLSNWCPDFTNATRMVVEHEKPDILINIHHSLHEPIVAPIKDLQSDPIFNQFQSNVDFFSNYSKHIVIDMPYYKFPETIVGAVLAKRIKQGLPPGDDLVVSWEQYMNQTQYHRKRIASIVCQKCIINDVAQVSSS
;
A
#
# COMPACT_ATOMS: atom_id res chain seq x y z
N GLU A 1 -9.26 -26.25 -16.88
CA GLU A 1 -10.29 -26.11 -15.83
C GLU A 1 -9.73 -25.55 -14.52
N TYR A 2 -8.65 -26.12 -13.95
CA TYR A 2 -8.01 -25.64 -12.72
C TYR A 2 -7.77 -24.12 -12.69
N ALA A 3 -7.05 -23.58 -13.68
CA ALA A 3 -6.74 -22.14 -13.74
C ALA A 3 -7.99 -21.23 -13.74
N ILE A 4 -9.09 -21.68 -14.35
CA ILE A 4 -10.35 -20.93 -14.40
C ILE A 4 -10.99 -20.92 -13.00
N SER A 5 -11.11 -22.10 -12.38
CA SER A 5 -11.66 -22.24 -11.03
C SER A 5 -10.84 -21.46 -9.98
N TRP A 6 -9.51 -21.48 -10.13
CA TRP A 6 -8.60 -20.74 -9.27
C TRP A 6 -8.81 -19.23 -9.42
N ASN A 7 -8.82 -18.70 -10.63
CA ASN A 7 -8.99 -17.25 -10.86
C ASN A 7 -10.36 -16.75 -10.36
N LEU A 8 -11.45 -17.51 -10.54
CA LEU A 8 -12.77 -17.16 -10.00
C LEU A 8 -12.79 -17.18 -8.46
N LYS A 9 -12.15 -18.19 -7.86
CA LYS A 9 -12.01 -18.28 -6.39
C LYS A 9 -11.20 -17.10 -5.86
N GLU A 10 -10.03 -16.82 -6.41
CA GLU A 10 -9.18 -15.70 -5.97
C GLU A 10 -9.84 -14.34 -6.21
N ALA A 11 -10.58 -14.17 -7.32
CA ALA A 11 -11.30 -12.94 -7.62
C ALA A 11 -12.37 -12.56 -6.58
N SER A 12 -12.93 -13.55 -5.88
CA SER A 12 -13.96 -13.35 -4.85
C SER A 12 -13.38 -13.22 -3.43
N LYS A 13 -12.09 -13.47 -3.23
CA LYS A 13 -11.45 -13.31 -1.92
C LYS A 13 -11.24 -11.84 -1.58
N VAL A 14 -11.88 -11.41 -0.51
CA VAL A 14 -11.64 -10.11 0.11
C VAL A 14 -10.40 -10.18 1.02
N PHE A 15 -10.31 -11.26 1.81
CA PHE A 15 -9.19 -11.58 2.69
C PHE A 15 -8.68 -12.99 2.40
N TYR A 16 -7.39 -13.19 2.58
CA TYR A 16 -6.68 -14.46 2.50
C TYR A 16 -5.72 -14.57 3.69
N GLU A 17 -5.26 -15.79 3.93
CA GLU A 17 -4.32 -16.10 5.01
C GLU A 17 -2.97 -15.44 4.72
N LEU A 18 -2.50 -14.63 5.67
CA LEU A 18 -1.19 -13.99 5.57
C LEU A 18 -0.11 -14.92 6.15
N PRO A 19 1.12 -14.90 5.62
CA PRO A 19 2.23 -15.74 6.10
C PRO A 19 2.85 -15.19 7.39
N CYS A 20 2.02 -14.92 8.40
CA CYS A 20 2.42 -14.24 9.64
C CYS A 20 1.42 -14.55 10.76
N ARG A 21 1.79 -14.16 11.98
CA ARG A 21 1.00 -14.41 13.19
C ARG A 21 0.00 -13.28 13.43
N THR A 22 -1.11 -13.58 14.09
CA THR A 22 -2.07 -12.57 14.52
C THR A 22 -1.38 -11.50 15.38
N ASP A 23 -1.62 -10.24 15.05
CA ASP A 23 -1.15 -9.11 15.85
C ASP A 23 -2.06 -8.87 17.06
N LYS A 24 -1.57 -9.30 18.23
CA LYS A 24 -2.26 -9.13 19.52
C LYS A 24 -1.79 -7.90 20.29
N GLU A 25 -0.70 -7.26 19.86
CA GLU A 25 -0.03 -6.19 20.61
C GLU A 25 -0.54 -4.81 20.21
N THR A 26 -0.60 -4.53 18.90
CA THR A 26 -1.06 -3.24 18.37
C THR A 26 -2.40 -2.77 18.93
N PRO A 27 -3.43 -3.63 19.09
CA PRO A 27 -4.72 -3.19 19.63
C PRO A 27 -4.63 -2.70 21.07
N VAL A 28 -3.67 -3.20 21.85
CA VAL A 28 -3.52 -2.90 23.28
C VAL A 28 -3.05 -1.47 23.48
N TYR A 29 -2.07 -1.02 22.69
CA TYR A 29 -1.51 0.32 22.86
C TYR A 29 -2.16 1.37 21.95
N THR A 30 -2.81 0.98 20.85
CA THR A 30 -3.49 1.95 19.95
C THR A 30 -4.98 2.12 20.24
N ASN A 31 -5.60 1.19 20.96
CA ASN A 31 -7.06 1.03 21.06
C ASN A 31 -7.78 0.88 19.70
N PHE A 32 -7.06 0.68 18.60
CA PHE A 32 -7.62 0.55 17.26
C PHE A 32 -7.90 -0.93 16.94
N THR A 33 -9.17 -1.29 16.77
CA THR A 33 -9.60 -2.70 16.67
C THR A 33 -10.24 -3.09 15.34
N LEU A 34 -10.44 -2.15 14.42
CA LEU A 34 -11.08 -2.41 13.13
C LEU A 34 -10.18 -3.22 12.19
N GLU A 35 -10.81 -4.10 11.40
CA GLU A 35 -10.17 -4.94 10.39
C GLU A 35 -8.92 -5.70 10.89
N PRO A 36 -9.03 -6.52 11.96
CA PRO A 36 -7.88 -7.25 12.53
C PRO A 36 -7.17 -8.17 11.53
N GLN A 37 -7.82 -8.57 10.45
CA GLN A 37 -7.26 -9.37 9.36
C GLN A 37 -6.28 -8.60 8.45
N LEU A 38 -6.24 -7.26 8.52
CA LEU A 38 -5.32 -6.38 7.77
C LEU A 38 -4.06 -6.01 8.57
N ARG A 39 -3.82 -6.70 9.68
CA ARG A 39 -2.63 -6.56 10.51
C ARG A 39 -2.09 -7.92 10.91
N CYS A 40 -0.77 -8.01 10.98
CA CYS A 40 -0.09 -9.19 11.47
C CYS A 40 1.37 -8.88 11.78
N VAL A 41 2.04 -9.81 12.44
CA VAL A 41 3.47 -9.71 12.75
C VAL A 41 4.14 -11.04 12.51
N ASP A 42 5.33 -10.99 11.92
CA ASP A 42 6.21 -12.14 11.80
C ASP A 42 7.61 -11.84 12.35
N PHE A 43 8.33 -12.90 12.73
CA PHE A 43 9.64 -12.84 13.35
C PHE A 43 10.61 -13.70 12.56
N GLY A 44 11.75 -13.13 12.19
CA GLY A 44 12.78 -13.80 11.41
C GLY A 44 14.12 -13.86 12.13
N ASN A 45 15.16 -14.19 11.37
CA ASN A 45 16.53 -14.38 11.88
C ASN A 45 17.45 -13.18 11.59
N GLY A 46 16.89 -12.10 11.04
CA GLY A 46 17.63 -10.87 10.77
C GLY A 46 17.69 -9.91 11.96
N THR A 47 18.22 -8.71 11.72
CA THR A 47 18.32 -7.65 12.74
C THR A 47 17.37 -6.48 12.49
N ALA A 48 16.89 -6.31 11.25
CA ALA A 48 16.06 -5.19 10.86
C ALA A 48 14.61 -5.31 11.37
N THR A 49 14.05 -4.23 11.90
CA THR A 49 12.61 -4.09 12.14
C THR A 49 11.97 -3.38 10.95
N ILE A 50 11.03 -4.07 10.30
CA ILE A 50 10.33 -3.60 9.12
C ILE A 50 8.86 -3.44 9.45
N LEU A 51 8.30 -2.27 9.10
CA LEU A 51 6.89 -1.95 9.27
C LEU A 51 6.30 -1.61 7.91
N LEU A 52 5.32 -2.38 7.45
CA LEU A 52 4.54 -2.09 6.24
C LEU A 52 3.21 -1.46 6.65
N ILE A 53 3.03 -0.18 6.32
CA ILE A 53 1.78 0.56 6.48
C ILE A 53 1.09 0.77 5.13
N GLY A 54 -0.22 0.92 5.15
CA GLY A 54 -0.96 1.23 3.93
C GLY A 54 -2.44 0.94 4.01
N ASN A 55 -3.03 0.73 2.85
CA ASN A 55 -4.42 0.27 2.73
C ASN A 55 -4.50 -1.17 2.21
N SER A 56 -5.62 -1.54 1.60
CA SER A 56 -5.82 -2.88 1.03
C SER A 56 -4.78 -3.25 -0.04
N ILE A 57 -4.03 -2.29 -0.60
CA ILE A 57 -2.91 -2.55 -1.51
C ILE A 57 -1.67 -3.04 -0.74
N ALA A 58 -1.33 -2.45 0.41
CA ALA A 58 -0.25 -2.95 1.28
C ALA A 58 -0.56 -4.37 1.77
N TYR A 59 -1.80 -4.62 2.17
CA TYR A 59 -2.27 -5.97 2.52
C TYR A 59 -2.01 -6.96 1.38
N ARG A 60 -2.33 -6.57 0.13
CA ARG A 60 -2.07 -7.32 -1.11
C ARG A 60 -0.59 -7.55 -1.40
N ALA A 61 0.25 -6.59 -1.09
CA ALA A 61 1.69 -6.69 -1.31
C ALA A 61 2.42 -7.53 -0.23
N TYR A 62 1.85 -7.64 0.98
CA TYR A 62 2.55 -8.24 2.13
C TYR A 62 3.12 -9.64 1.86
N PRO A 63 2.38 -10.63 1.32
CA PRO A 63 2.94 -11.97 1.11
C PRO A 63 4.12 -11.99 0.13
N LEU A 64 4.08 -11.14 -0.91
CA LEU A 64 5.17 -11.03 -1.86
C LEU A 64 6.42 -10.42 -1.22
N ILE A 65 6.25 -9.35 -0.44
CA ILE A 65 7.37 -8.72 0.27
C ILE A 65 7.95 -9.69 1.31
N HIS A 66 7.08 -10.41 2.02
CA HIS A 66 7.46 -11.43 3.00
C HIS A 66 8.34 -12.51 2.36
N ASP A 67 7.93 -13.05 1.20
CA ASP A 67 8.68 -14.06 0.44
C ASP A 67 10.05 -13.54 -0.03
N ILE A 68 10.08 -12.31 -0.59
CA ILE A 68 11.34 -11.66 -1.03
C ILE A 68 12.30 -11.45 0.15
N LEU A 69 11.78 -11.05 1.31
CA LEU A 69 12.59 -10.85 2.51
C LEU A 69 13.12 -12.18 3.03
N GLY A 70 12.37 -13.28 2.91
CA GLY A 70 12.82 -14.62 3.25
C GLY A 70 13.29 -14.75 4.69
N GLY A 71 12.60 -14.09 5.64
CA GLY A 71 12.94 -14.09 7.07
C GLY A 71 14.17 -13.26 7.45
N ARG A 72 14.74 -12.45 6.53
CA ARG A 72 15.91 -11.58 6.79
C ARG A 72 15.54 -10.27 7.51
N TYR A 73 14.70 -10.38 8.53
CA TYR A 73 14.28 -9.32 9.43
C TYR A 73 14.21 -9.87 10.85
N ARG A 74 14.33 -9.00 11.85
CA ARG A 74 13.99 -9.32 13.24
C ARG A 74 12.48 -9.37 13.39
N THR A 75 11.79 -8.32 12.93
CA THR A 75 10.34 -8.21 12.91
C THR A 75 9.86 -7.68 11.56
N PHE A 76 8.79 -8.26 11.03
CA PHE A 76 8.07 -7.72 9.88
C PHE A 76 6.58 -7.60 10.20
N ARG A 77 6.13 -6.36 10.47
CA ARG A 77 4.75 -6.07 10.86
C ARG A 77 3.99 -5.45 9.69
N LEU A 78 2.79 -5.96 9.42
CA LEU A 78 1.79 -5.33 8.57
C LEU A 78 0.83 -4.54 9.46
N TYR A 79 0.57 -3.29 9.10
CA TYR A 79 -0.48 -2.48 9.70
C TYR A 79 -1.23 -1.68 8.63
N SER A 80 -2.37 -2.21 8.17
CA SER A 80 -3.13 -1.61 7.08
C SER A 80 -4.63 -1.52 7.38
N ARG A 81 -5.34 -0.68 6.61
CA ARG A 81 -6.80 -0.58 6.67
C ARG A 81 -7.42 -0.31 5.30
N SER A 82 -8.51 -1.00 4.98
CA SER A 82 -9.18 -0.85 3.69
C SER A 82 -9.55 0.61 3.43
N SER A 83 -9.27 1.09 2.22
CA SER A 83 -9.58 2.47 1.76
C SER A 83 -8.95 3.62 2.57
N CYS A 84 -8.05 3.35 3.50
CA CYS A 84 -7.45 4.37 4.38
C CYS A 84 -5.95 4.53 4.10
N PRO A 85 -5.56 5.53 3.30
CA PRO A 85 -4.14 5.80 3.05
C PRO A 85 -3.50 6.50 4.27
N PRO A 86 -2.42 5.95 4.86
CA PRO A 86 -1.87 6.44 6.12
C PRO A 86 -1.11 7.77 5.99
N LEU A 87 -0.81 8.23 4.77
CA LEU A 87 -0.26 9.57 4.54
C LEU A 87 -1.34 10.66 4.60
N SER A 88 -2.62 10.32 4.48
CA SER A 88 -3.73 11.29 4.56
C SER A 88 -4.48 11.16 5.88
N ASN A 89 -5.22 12.20 6.24
CA ASN A 89 -6.12 12.20 7.40
C ASN A 89 -7.56 11.81 7.02
N TRP A 90 -7.75 11.12 5.89
CA TRP A 90 -9.07 10.63 5.45
C TRP A 90 -9.72 9.70 6.48
N CYS A 91 -8.90 8.91 7.18
CA CYS A 91 -9.32 8.04 8.27
C CYS A 91 -8.60 8.44 9.56
N PRO A 92 -9.03 9.50 10.24
CA PRO A 92 -8.24 10.13 11.31
C PRO A 92 -7.89 9.16 12.44
N ASP A 93 -8.82 8.30 12.88
CA ASP A 93 -8.55 7.31 13.92
C ASP A 93 -7.46 6.30 13.51
N PHE A 94 -7.48 5.87 12.25
CA PHE A 94 -6.47 4.96 11.71
C PHE A 94 -5.13 5.66 11.51
N THR A 95 -5.13 6.90 11.03
CA THR A 95 -3.90 7.69 10.86
C THR A 95 -3.23 7.97 12.21
N ASN A 96 -4.01 8.32 13.24
CA ASN A 96 -3.52 8.47 14.61
C ASN A 96 -2.97 7.16 15.16
N ALA A 97 -3.69 6.05 15.00
CA ALA A 97 -3.20 4.75 15.41
C ALA A 97 -1.92 4.34 14.66
N THR A 98 -1.81 4.66 13.37
CA THR A 98 -0.60 4.43 12.57
C THR A 98 0.60 5.18 13.13
N ARG A 99 0.42 6.45 13.52
CA ARG A 99 1.46 7.25 14.18
C ARG A 99 1.94 6.57 15.48
N MET A 100 1.02 6.08 16.30
CA MET A 100 1.35 5.34 17.52
C MET A 100 2.14 4.05 17.24
N VAL A 101 1.77 3.30 16.19
CA VAL A 101 2.52 2.10 15.77
C VAL A 101 3.92 2.46 15.32
N VAL A 102 4.09 3.49 14.49
CA VAL A 102 5.43 3.91 14.01
C VAL A 102 6.31 4.38 15.18
N GLU A 103 5.75 5.12 16.13
CA GLU A 103 6.44 5.59 17.33
C GLU A 103 6.84 4.45 18.28
N HIS A 104 5.96 3.45 18.45
CA HIS A 104 6.22 2.27 19.29
C HIS A 104 7.26 1.34 18.66
N GLU A 105 7.09 1.00 17.38
CA GLU A 105 7.93 0.01 16.69
C GLU A 105 9.31 0.56 16.29
N LYS A 106 9.42 1.87 16.05
CA LYS A 106 10.66 2.57 15.63
C LYS A 106 11.41 1.84 14.50
N PRO A 107 10.77 1.66 13.32
CA PRO A 107 11.28 0.75 12.31
C PRO A 107 12.62 1.20 11.70
N ASP A 108 13.49 0.23 11.40
CA ASP A 108 14.64 0.48 10.54
C ASP A 108 14.17 0.82 9.12
N ILE A 109 13.11 0.14 8.66
CA ILE A 109 12.50 0.36 7.35
C ILE A 109 10.99 0.48 7.53
N LEU A 110 10.45 1.68 7.29
CA LEU A 110 9.02 1.91 7.12
C LEU A 110 8.70 1.82 5.64
N ILE A 111 7.74 1.00 5.25
CA ILE A 111 7.24 0.90 3.88
C ILE A 111 5.80 1.41 3.88
N ASN A 112 5.48 2.38 3.03
CA ASN A 112 4.12 2.84 2.79
C ASN A 112 3.68 2.43 1.37
N ILE A 113 2.65 1.59 1.30
CA ILE A 113 1.99 1.22 0.04
C ILE A 113 0.52 1.59 0.13
N HIS A 114 0.11 2.63 -0.58
CA HIS A 114 -1.30 2.95 -0.71
C HIS A 114 -1.61 3.53 -2.10
N HIS A 115 -2.82 3.29 -2.54
CA HIS A 115 -3.41 3.96 -3.68
C HIS A 115 -4.83 4.39 -3.32
N SER A 116 -5.25 5.58 -3.76
CA SER A 116 -6.59 6.09 -3.49
C SER A 116 -7.12 6.83 -4.72
N LEU A 117 -8.39 6.57 -5.04
CA LEU A 117 -9.18 7.33 -6.02
C LEU A 117 -10.17 8.28 -5.33
N HIS A 118 -10.04 8.48 -4.02
CA HIS A 118 -10.87 9.46 -3.33
C HIS A 118 -10.61 10.85 -3.88
N GLU A 119 -11.69 11.57 -4.19
CA GLU A 119 -11.65 12.84 -4.93
C GLU A 119 -10.60 13.81 -4.39
N PRO A 120 -10.46 14.08 -3.07
CA PRO A 120 -9.46 15.02 -2.59
C PRO A 120 -8.00 14.63 -2.94
N ILE A 121 -7.71 13.32 -3.00
CA ILE A 121 -6.35 12.80 -3.26
C ILE A 121 -6.00 12.83 -4.75
N VAL A 122 -7.01 12.74 -5.63
CA VAL A 122 -6.83 12.78 -7.09
C VAL A 122 -7.27 14.11 -7.71
N ALA A 123 -7.79 15.04 -6.91
CA ALA A 123 -8.22 16.36 -7.35
C ALA A 123 -7.04 17.18 -7.90
N PRO A 124 -7.28 18.01 -8.93
CA PRO A 124 -6.28 18.93 -9.46
C PRO A 124 -5.65 19.82 -8.40
N ILE A 125 -4.32 19.96 -8.47
CA ILE A 125 -3.54 20.83 -7.57
C ILE A 125 -3.50 22.23 -8.17
N LYS A 126 -4.13 23.21 -7.51
CA LYS A 126 -4.05 24.63 -7.90
C LYS A 126 -2.69 25.23 -7.54
N ASP A 127 -2.31 25.08 -6.29
CA ASP A 127 -1.01 25.43 -5.74
C ASP A 127 -0.62 24.35 -4.73
N LEU A 128 0.62 23.89 -4.79
CA LEU A 128 1.09 22.79 -3.97
C LEU A 128 1.27 23.22 -2.51
N GLN A 129 1.72 24.46 -2.26
CA GLN A 129 2.01 24.95 -0.91
C GLN A 129 0.73 25.06 -0.06
N SER A 130 -0.38 25.40 -0.70
CA SER A 130 -1.70 25.46 -0.07
C SER A 130 -2.53 24.17 -0.20
N ASP A 131 -2.01 23.11 -0.84
CA ASP A 131 -2.77 21.87 -1.04
C ASP A 131 -2.94 21.10 0.28
N PRO A 132 -4.19 20.91 0.76
CA PRO A 132 -4.43 20.33 2.08
C PRO A 132 -4.01 18.86 2.17
N ILE A 133 -4.08 18.12 1.06
CA ILE A 133 -3.69 16.71 1.04
C ILE A 133 -2.17 16.58 1.03
N PHE A 134 -1.47 17.39 0.25
CA PHE A 134 -0.01 17.49 0.28
C PHE A 134 0.49 17.83 1.68
N ASN A 135 -0.11 18.83 2.33
CA ASN A 135 0.27 19.23 3.68
C ASN A 135 0.04 18.12 4.71
N GLN A 136 -1.01 17.29 4.55
CA GLN A 136 -1.20 16.08 5.35
C GLN A 136 -0.12 15.03 5.07
N PHE A 137 0.22 14.80 3.80
CA PHE A 137 1.25 13.84 3.40
C PHE A 137 2.60 14.23 3.99
N GLN A 138 3.00 15.49 3.83
CA GLN A 138 4.22 16.05 4.37
C GLN A 138 4.23 15.92 5.90
N SER A 139 3.17 16.36 6.59
CA SER A 139 3.09 16.26 8.06
C SER A 139 3.21 14.83 8.58
N ASN A 140 2.58 13.86 7.91
CA ASN A 140 2.68 12.46 8.30
C ASN A 140 4.08 11.90 8.04
N VAL A 141 4.71 12.23 6.92
CA VAL A 141 6.09 11.81 6.62
C VAL A 141 7.10 12.45 7.57
N ASP A 142 6.93 13.72 7.93
CA ASP A 142 7.76 14.41 8.93
C ASP A 142 7.69 13.68 10.28
N PHE A 143 6.48 13.32 10.71
CA PHE A 143 6.28 12.52 11.93
C PHE A 143 6.99 11.16 11.82
N PHE A 144 6.78 10.42 10.73
CA PHE A 144 7.40 9.10 10.55
C PHE A 144 8.93 9.17 10.50
N SER A 145 9.48 10.27 9.97
CA SER A 145 10.92 10.51 9.87
C SER A 145 11.60 10.65 11.22
N ASN A 146 10.87 10.99 12.29
CA ASN A 146 11.41 11.05 13.64
C ASN A 146 11.70 9.66 14.23
N TYR A 147 10.95 8.64 13.81
CA TYR A 147 10.98 7.29 14.40
C TYR A 147 11.52 6.21 13.46
N SER A 148 11.64 6.51 12.17
CA SER A 148 12.14 5.56 11.17
C SER A 148 13.57 5.90 10.72
N LYS A 149 14.37 4.89 10.39
CA LYS A 149 15.69 5.12 9.77
C LYS A 149 15.56 5.37 8.26
N HIS A 150 14.76 4.56 7.58
CA HIS A 150 14.42 4.71 6.17
C HIS A 150 12.90 4.62 5.96
N ILE A 151 12.39 5.37 4.98
CA ILE A 151 10.98 5.35 4.60
C ILE A 151 10.88 5.07 3.10
N VAL A 152 10.27 3.97 2.70
CA VAL A 152 9.95 3.67 1.32
C VAL A 152 8.51 4.08 1.06
N ILE A 153 8.29 4.96 0.07
CA ILE A 153 6.95 5.40 -0.33
C ILE A 153 6.72 4.92 -1.76
N ASP A 154 5.74 4.04 -1.92
CA ASP A 154 5.40 3.47 -3.20
C ASP A 154 4.46 4.39 -3.99
N MET A 155 4.73 4.57 -5.28
CA MET A 155 3.87 5.35 -6.16
C MET A 155 2.53 4.64 -6.42
N PRO A 156 1.43 5.38 -6.60
CA PRO A 156 0.13 4.79 -6.85
C PRO A 156 0.10 4.02 -8.18
N TYR A 157 -0.46 2.82 -8.15
CA TYR A 157 -0.72 2.01 -9.34
C TYR A 157 -2.04 2.39 -10.01
N TYR A 158 -2.19 1.99 -11.28
CA TYR A 158 -3.49 2.05 -11.93
C TYR A 158 -4.47 1.07 -11.28
N LYS A 159 -5.66 1.55 -10.93
CA LYS A 159 -6.78 0.72 -10.55
C LYS A 159 -7.76 0.63 -11.71
N PHE A 160 -7.99 -0.59 -12.19
CA PHE A 160 -9.04 -0.86 -13.17
C PHE A 160 -10.42 -0.60 -12.55
N PRO A 161 -11.14 0.45 -12.97
CA PRO A 161 -12.49 0.71 -12.48
C PRO A 161 -13.40 -0.43 -12.94
N GLU A 162 -14.32 -0.86 -12.07
CA GLU A 162 -15.43 -1.77 -12.42
C GLU A 162 -15.02 -3.14 -12.99
N THR A 163 -13.72 -3.45 -13.01
CA THR A 163 -13.17 -4.66 -13.60
C THR A 163 -12.67 -5.59 -12.51
N ILE A 164 -13.28 -6.77 -12.41
CA ILE A 164 -12.74 -7.86 -11.61
C ILE A 164 -11.67 -8.56 -12.47
N VAL A 165 -10.42 -8.09 -12.38
CA VAL A 165 -9.30 -8.56 -13.21
C VAL A 165 -9.19 -10.09 -13.24
N GLY A 166 -9.35 -10.76 -12.09
CA GLY A 166 -9.35 -12.22 -12.03
C GLY A 166 -10.49 -12.88 -12.82
N ALA A 167 -11.68 -12.27 -12.85
CA ALA A 167 -12.80 -12.78 -13.64
C ALA A 167 -12.57 -12.59 -15.16
N VAL A 168 -11.99 -11.47 -15.55
CA VAL A 168 -11.59 -11.22 -16.95
C VAL A 168 -10.54 -12.23 -17.41
N LEU A 169 -9.50 -12.44 -16.61
CA LEU A 169 -8.47 -13.46 -16.87
C LEU A 169 -9.08 -14.86 -16.95
N ALA A 170 -9.95 -15.25 -16.02
CA ALA A 170 -10.63 -16.54 -16.04
C ALA A 170 -11.44 -16.76 -17.33
N LYS A 171 -12.19 -15.74 -17.76
CA LYS A 171 -12.99 -15.77 -18.99
C LYS A 171 -12.10 -15.92 -20.23
N ARG A 172 -11.02 -15.15 -20.33
CA ARG A 172 -10.07 -15.21 -21.46
C ARG A 172 -9.37 -16.57 -21.56
N ILE A 173 -8.89 -17.10 -20.44
CA ILE A 173 -8.32 -18.45 -20.36
C ILE A 173 -9.34 -19.49 -20.83
N LYS A 174 -10.61 -19.39 -20.40
CA LYS A 174 -11.67 -20.30 -20.84
C LYS A 174 -11.92 -20.25 -22.35
N GLN A 175 -11.71 -19.09 -22.97
CA GLN A 175 -11.88 -18.87 -24.41
C GLN A 175 -10.62 -19.18 -25.23
N GLY A 176 -9.51 -19.57 -24.58
CA GLY A 176 -8.23 -19.76 -25.27
C GLY A 176 -7.62 -18.45 -25.81
N LEU A 177 -8.02 -17.31 -25.24
CA LEU A 177 -7.55 -15.99 -25.64
C LEU A 177 -6.41 -15.51 -24.73
N PRO A 178 -5.42 -14.76 -25.26
CA PRO A 178 -4.43 -14.09 -24.43
C PRO A 178 -5.09 -13.05 -23.50
N PRO A 179 -4.40 -12.59 -22.43
CA PRO A 179 -4.74 -11.33 -21.79
C PRO A 179 -4.85 -10.26 -22.88
N GLY A 180 -5.98 -9.57 -22.97
CA GLY A 180 -6.17 -8.61 -24.06
C GLY A 180 -6.01 -7.19 -23.59
N ASP A 181 -6.29 -6.29 -24.52
CA ASP A 181 -6.16 -4.86 -24.33
C ASP A 181 -7.06 -4.30 -23.20
N ASP A 182 -8.05 -5.07 -22.75
CA ASP A 182 -8.89 -4.77 -21.58
C ASP A 182 -8.13 -4.82 -20.24
N LEU A 183 -6.96 -5.45 -20.22
CA LEU A 183 -6.04 -5.48 -19.09
C LEU A 183 -4.74 -4.70 -19.37
N VAL A 184 -4.68 -4.00 -20.51
CA VAL A 184 -3.58 -3.11 -20.88
C VAL A 184 -4.01 -1.68 -20.58
N VAL A 185 -3.11 -0.91 -19.98
CA VAL A 185 -3.37 0.49 -19.61
C VAL A 185 -2.35 1.35 -20.33
N SER A 186 -2.82 2.35 -21.08
CA SER A 186 -1.93 3.31 -21.70
C SER A 186 -1.31 4.24 -20.65
N TRP A 187 -0.13 4.79 -20.95
CA TRP A 187 0.49 5.80 -20.11
C TRP A 187 -0.46 6.99 -19.83
N GLU A 188 -1.22 7.40 -20.85
CA GLU A 188 -2.21 8.47 -20.72
C GLU A 188 -3.33 8.10 -19.74
N GLN A 189 -3.90 6.90 -19.83
CA GLN A 189 -4.92 6.42 -18.88
C GLN A 189 -4.38 6.38 -17.45
N TYR A 190 -3.15 5.89 -17.28
CA TYR A 190 -2.47 5.87 -15.99
C TYR A 190 -2.28 7.27 -15.41
N MET A 191 -1.74 8.19 -16.20
CA MET A 191 -1.50 9.57 -15.77
C MET A 191 -2.80 10.33 -15.51
N ASN A 192 -3.82 10.15 -16.35
CA ASN A 192 -5.14 10.76 -16.13
C ASN A 192 -5.74 10.36 -14.78
N GLN A 193 -5.54 9.11 -14.35
CA GLN A 193 -6.04 8.64 -13.06
C GLN A 193 -5.16 9.08 -11.87
N THR A 194 -3.83 9.14 -12.04
CA THR A 194 -2.91 9.19 -10.90
C THR A 194 -2.05 10.46 -10.80
N GLN A 195 -2.03 11.32 -11.81
CA GLN A 195 -1.08 12.45 -11.93
C GLN A 195 -1.00 13.33 -10.68
N TYR A 196 -2.14 13.68 -10.07
CA TYR A 196 -2.14 14.58 -8.92
C TYR A 196 -1.75 13.87 -7.63
N HIS A 197 -2.14 12.60 -7.45
CA HIS A 197 -1.67 11.79 -6.33
C HIS A 197 -0.14 11.58 -6.42
N ARG A 198 0.36 11.24 -7.61
CA ARG A 198 1.81 11.13 -7.90
C ARG A 198 2.53 12.44 -7.64
N LYS A 199 2.00 13.58 -8.11
CA LYS A 199 2.60 14.90 -7.89
C LYS A 199 2.71 15.24 -6.40
N ARG A 200 1.69 14.91 -5.59
CA ARG A 200 1.75 15.09 -4.12
C ARG A 200 2.87 14.25 -3.50
N ILE A 201 2.98 12.97 -3.85
CA ILE A 201 4.05 12.08 -3.33
C ILE A 201 5.43 12.53 -3.79
N ALA A 202 5.60 12.82 -5.09
CA ALA A 202 6.87 13.24 -5.68
C ALA A 202 7.41 14.55 -5.09
N SER A 203 6.53 15.38 -4.51
CA SER A 203 6.90 16.68 -3.95
C SER A 203 7.23 16.62 -2.45
N ILE A 204 7.13 15.46 -1.81
CA ILE A 204 7.45 15.30 -0.39
C ILE A 204 8.94 15.58 -0.17
N VAL A 205 9.24 16.45 0.78
CA VAL A 205 10.61 16.74 1.20
C VAL A 205 10.98 15.84 2.37
N CYS A 206 11.87 14.87 2.13
CA CYS A 206 12.26 13.91 3.16
C CYS A 206 13.62 13.27 2.83
N GLN A 207 14.63 13.50 3.67
CA GLN A 207 16.00 12.98 3.46
C GLN A 207 16.12 11.47 3.70
N LYS A 208 15.20 10.88 4.47
CA LYS A 208 15.15 9.45 4.77
C LYS A 208 14.29 8.66 3.78
N CYS A 209 13.68 9.34 2.82
CA CYS A 209 12.67 8.75 1.95
C CYS A 209 13.27 8.21 0.65
N ILE A 210 12.77 7.05 0.23
CA ILE A 210 13.02 6.43 -1.06
C ILE A 210 11.66 6.35 -1.76
N ILE A 211 11.52 7.07 -2.86
CA ILE A 211 10.31 7.01 -3.68
C ILE A 211 10.46 5.84 -4.65
N ASN A 212 9.62 4.81 -4.50
CA ASN A 212 9.59 3.69 -5.42
C ASN A 212 8.60 3.98 -6.56
N ASP A 213 9.11 4.17 -7.77
CA ASP A 213 8.31 4.43 -8.97
C ASP A 213 8.58 3.36 -10.03
N VAL A 214 7.87 2.24 -9.92
CA VAL A 214 8.01 1.08 -10.82
C VAL A 214 7.72 1.46 -12.28
N ALA A 215 6.89 2.49 -12.51
CA ALA A 215 6.52 2.92 -13.85
C ALA A 215 7.69 3.54 -14.64
N GLN A 216 8.73 4.05 -13.97
CA GLN A 216 9.93 4.57 -14.64
C GLN A 216 10.88 3.45 -15.10
N VAL A 217 10.83 2.28 -14.46
CA VAL A 217 11.72 1.14 -14.77
C VAL A 217 11.36 0.47 -16.11
N SER A 218 10.11 0.62 -16.55
CA SER A 218 9.61 0.08 -17.82
C SER A 218 9.79 1.02 -19.04
N SER A 219 10.53 2.13 -18.88
CA SER A 219 10.78 3.11 -19.95
C SER A 219 12.24 3.15 -20.45
N SER A 220 13.06 2.17 -20.05
CA SER A 220 14.44 1.97 -20.50
C SER A 220 14.57 0.77 -21.44
#